data_AF-A0A2T2W183-F1
#
_entry.id   AF-A0A2T2W183-F1
#
_cell.length_a   1.000
_cell.length_b   1.000
_cell.length_c   1.000
_cell.angle_alpha   90.00
_cell.angle_beta   90.00
_cell.angle_gamma   90.00
#
_symmetry.space_group_name_H-M   'P 1'
#
loop_
_entity.id
_entity.type
_entity.pdbx_description
1 polymer ?
#
loop_
_entity_poly.entity_id
_entity_poly.type
_entity_poly.pdbx_seq_one_letter_code
_entity_poly.pdbx_strand_id
1 'polypeptide(L)'
;MVFPGSSSPPDAAAVQDILLRLRRKEGTWVDWAQGCQALQKARFTPQQIFEETGFEPIQQNQIVVAEQVYQSAIKAGVKDATQAHFTRQGSDSLYELRVLSQGDRAAMADFAVQHGLDSDEVRDLVKPVKEYSYRKEKPPGFGDGPGDAIAYHFWKLARQKDDLQDRSRLIAQGLRFAESPPARQQTEKLLTDFTV
;
A
#
# COMPACT_ATOMS: atom_id res chain seq x y z
N MET A 1 24.47 -0.46 -8.78
CA MET A 1 24.67 -1.89 -8.43
C MET A 1 23.50 -2.30 -7.56
N VAL A 2 22.69 -3.25 -8.04
CA VAL A 2 21.55 -3.81 -7.31
C VAL A 2 22.13 -4.77 -6.28
N PHE A 3 21.81 -4.61 -4.99
CA PHE A 3 22.16 -5.62 -4.00
C PHE A 3 21.29 -6.86 -4.26
N PRO A 4 21.85 -7.99 -4.74
CA PRO A 4 21.11 -9.22 -4.76
C PRO A 4 20.98 -9.66 -3.30
N GLY A 5 19.80 -10.18 -2.92
CA GLY A 5 19.55 -10.73 -1.61
C GLY A 5 20.48 -11.92 -1.30
N SER A 6 21.70 -11.64 -0.86
CA SER A 6 22.62 -12.66 -0.37
C SER A 6 22.06 -13.24 0.93
N SER A 7 22.01 -14.57 0.97
CA SER A 7 21.63 -15.35 2.16
C SER A 7 22.68 -15.27 3.27
N SER A 8 23.91 -14.86 2.94
CA SER A 8 25.02 -14.73 3.89
C SER A 8 25.06 -13.33 4.51
N PRO A 9 25.41 -13.22 5.82
CA PRO A 9 25.68 -11.93 6.45
C PRO A 9 26.78 -11.16 5.69
N PRO A 10 26.71 -9.82 5.62
CA PRO A 10 27.79 -9.02 5.06
C PRO A 10 29.07 -9.17 5.89
N ASP A 11 30.23 -9.08 5.24
CA ASP A 11 31.52 -9.03 5.94
C ASP A 11 31.73 -7.67 6.63
N ALA A 12 32.79 -7.55 7.42
CA ALA A 12 33.05 -6.35 8.22
C ALA A 12 33.25 -5.08 7.36
N ALA A 13 33.85 -5.20 6.18
CA ALA A 13 34.05 -4.06 5.29
C ALA A 13 32.72 -3.60 4.67
N ALA A 14 31.88 -4.54 4.25
CA ALA A 14 30.55 -4.28 3.73
C ALA A 14 29.61 -3.67 4.79
N VAL A 15 29.71 -4.11 6.05
CA VAL A 15 28.96 -3.49 7.17
C VAL A 15 29.29 -2.02 7.30
N GLN A 16 30.58 -1.65 7.28
CA GLN A 16 31.00 -0.25 7.40
C GLN A 16 30.52 0.61 6.23
N ASP A 17 30.55 0.08 5.00
CA ASP A 17 30.00 0.77 3.82
C ASP A 17 28.49 1.01 3.96
N ILE A 18 27.73 -0.01 4.38
CA ILE A 18 26.29 0.11 4.58
C ILE A 18 25.96 1.17 5.64
N LEU A 19 26.65 1.15 6.78
CA LEU A 19 26.46 2.14 7.84
C LEU A 19 26.75 3.56 7.33
N LEU A 20 27.83 3.76 6.58
CA LEU A 20 28.18 5.06 6.01
C LEU A 20 27.12 5.58 5.03
N ARG A 21 26.63 4.71 4.14
CA ARG A 21 25.60 5.05 3.14
C ARG A 21 24.27 5.39 3.80
N LEU A 22 23.84 4.62 4.80
CA LEU A 22 22.63 4.91 5.58
C LEU A 22 22.76 6.24 6.33
N ARG A 23 23.89 6.49 7.01
CA ARG A 23 24.15 7.75 7.71
C ARG A 23 24.05 8.97 6.80
N ARG A 24 24.49 8.83 5.54
CA ARG A 24 24.42 9.88 4.52
C ARG A 24 23.10 9.90 3.74
N LYS A 25 22.18 8.98 4.02
CA LYS A 25 20.93 8.77 3.28
C LYS A 25 21.16 8.64 1.76
N GLU A 26 22.23 7.95 1.38
CA GLU A 26 22.57 7.72 -0.03
C GLU A 26 21.65 6.65 -0.65
N GLY A 27 21.18 6.89 -1.87
CA GLY A 27 20.27 6.00 -2.58
C GLY A 27 18.79 6.31 -2.34
N THR A 28 17.95 5.32 -2.59
CA THR A 28 16.48 5.38 -2.41
C THR A 28 16.07 4.77 -1.07
N TRP A 29 14.81 4.95 -0.67
CA TRP A 29 14.28 4.28 0.52
C TRP A 29 14.33 2.75 0.43
N VAL A 30 14.30 2.19 -0.79
CA VAL A 30 14.48 0.75 -1.04
C VAL A 30 15.91 0.33 -0.70
N ASP A 31 16.91 1.12 -1.10
CA ASP A 31 18.32 0.88 -0.74
C ASP A 31 18.51 0.97 0.78
N TRP A 32 17.84 1.92 1.43
CA TRP A 32 17.90 2.06 2.89
C TRP A 32 17.29 0.87 3.61
N ALA A 33 16.15 0.36 3.13
CA ALA A 33 15.50 -0.83 3.67
C ALA A 33 16.40 -2.07 3.53
N GLN A 34 17.01 -2.26 2.36
CA GLN A 34 17.96 -3.35 2.12
C GLN A 34 19.20 -3.24 3.00
N GLY A 35 19.72 -2.03 3.21
CA GLY A 35 20.81 -1.75 4.16
C GLY A 35 20.44 -2.14 5.59
N CYS A 36 19.25 -1.73 6.06
CA CYS A 36 18.76 -2.10 7.40
C CYS A 36 18.61 -3.63 7.55
N GLN A 37 18.03 -4.31 6.55
CA GLN A 37 17.92 -5.78 6.54
C GLN A 37 19.29 -6.46 6.59
N ALA A 38 20.28 -5.94 5.85
CA ALA A 38 21.64 -6.48 5.82
C ALA A 38 22.34 -6.34 7.19
N LEU A 39 22.18 -5.20 7.86
CA LEU A 39 22.71 -4.98 9.22
C LEU A 39 22.03 -5.87 10.26
N GLN A 40 20.72 -6.06 10.17
CA GLN A 40 19.97 -6.99 11.04
C GLN A 40 20.45 -8.44 10.85
N LYS A 41 20.74 -8.87 9.61
CA LYS A 41 21.38 -10.17 9.32
C LYS A 41 22.79 -10.26 9.92
N ALA A 42 23.51 -9.14 9.98
CA ALA A 42 24.80 -9.01 10.68
C ALA A 42 24.65 -8.87 12.21
N ARG A 43 23.47 -9.14 12.78
CA ARG A 43 23.16 -9.12 14.21
C ARG A 43 23.12 -7.73 14.87
N PHE A 44 23.04 -6.66 14.09
CA PHE A 44 22.75 -5.34 14.65
C PHE A 44 21.30 -5.29 15.13
N THR A 45 21.11 -4.76 16.33
CA THR A 45 19.79 -4.40 16.86
C THR A 45 19.28 -3.11 16.21
N PRO A 46 17.95 -2.88 16.16
CA PRO A 46 17.41 -1.61 15.66
C PRO A 46 17.98 -0.37 16.37
N GLN A 47 18.26 -0.49 17.67
CA GLN A 47 18.87 0.57 18.46
C GLN A 47 20.31 0.88 18.01
N GLN A 48 21.12 -0.15 17.75
CA GLN A 48 22.48 0.05 17.23
C GLN A 48 22.47 0.67 15.83
N ILE A 49 21.54 0.26 14.96
CA ILE A 49 21.38 0.88 13.64
C ILE A 49 21.02 2.36 13.78
N PHE A 50 20.12 2.69 14.71
CA PHE A 50 19.76 4.08 14.98
C PHE A 50 20.97 4.90 15.46
N GLU A 51 21.74 4.39 16.43
CA GLU A 51 22.93 5.07 16.95
C GLU A 51 23.96 5.34 15.86
N GLU A 52 24.14 4.42 14.92
CA GLU A 52 25.11 4.56 13.85
C GLU A 52 24.61 5.39 12.65
N THR A 53 23.31 5.46 12.40
CA THR A 53 22.76 5.98 11.12
C THR A 53 21.69 7.06 11.25
N GLY A 54 21.06 7.18 12.42
CA GLY A 54 19.91 8.05 12.66
C GLY A 54 18.57 7.50 12.16
N PHE A 55 18.50 6.29 11.59
CA PHE A 55 17.23 5.66 11.24
C PHE A 55 16.51 5.15 12.49
N GLU A 56 15.38 5.75 12.85
CA GLU A 56 14.62 5.33 14.03
C GLU A 56 14.10 3.89 13.88
N PRO A 57 13.97 3.11 14.97
CA PRO A 57 13.44 1.75 14.90
C PRO A 57 12.06 1.64 14.22
N ILE A 58 11.19 2.64 14.41
CA ILE A 58 9.88 2.69 13.74
C ILE A 58 10.03 2.88 12.22
N GLN A 59 10.94 3.75 11.80
CA GLN A 59 11.25 3.98 10.39
C GLN A 59 11.88 2.74 9.76
N GLN A 60 12.82 2.09 10.45
CA GLN A 60 13.44 0.83 9.99
C GLN A 60 12.38 -0.24 9.71
N ASN A 61 11.46 -0.46 10.67
CA ASN A 61 10.37 -1.42 10.48
C ASN A 61 9.48 -1.04 9.29
N GLN A 62 9.14 0.24 9.17
CA GLN A 62 8.27 0.74 8.12
C GLN A 62 8.86 0.54 6.72
N ILE A 63 10.11 0.99 6.48
CA ILE A 63 10.75 0.83 5.17
C ILE A 63 11.06 -0.64 4.84
N VAL A 64 11.40 -1.46 5.84
CA VAL A 64 11.69 -2.89 5.62
C VAL A 64 10.45 -3.66 5.18
N VAL A 65 9.31 -3.41 5.82
CA VAL A 65 8.04 -4.04 5.43
C VAL A 65 7.54 -3.48 4.10
N ALA A 66 7.65 -2.18 3.88
CA ALA A 66 7.30 -1.55 2.62
C ALA A 66 8.13 -2.11 1.44
N GLU A 67 9.41 -2.41 1.65
CA GLU A 67 10.29 -3.00 0.64
C GLU A 67 9.81 -4.40 0.26
N GLN A 68 9.40 -5.21 1.24
CA GLN A 68 8.82 -6.53 0.96
C GLN A 68 7.53 -6.43 0.16
N VAL A 69 6.67 -5.45 0.48
CA VAL A 69 5.45 -5.17 -0.30
C VAL A 69 5.83 -4.76 -1.72
N TYR A 70 6.76 -3.81 -1.88
CA TYR A 70 7.27 -3.34 -3.17
C TYR A 70 7.74 -4.49 -4.06
N GLN A 71 8.62 -5.37 -3.54
CA GLN A 71 9.10 -6.54 -4.28
C GLN A 71 7.96 -7.49 -4.67
N SER A 72 7.00 -7.70 -3.77
CA SER A 72 5.87 -8.58 -4.03
C SER A 72 4.91 -8.01 -5.09
N ALA A 73 4.71 -6.69 -5.10
CA ALA A 73 3.90 -5.98 -6.08
C ALA A 73 4.55 -6.00 -7.47
N ILE A 74 5.87 -5.75 -7.56
CA ILE A 74 6.63 -5.90 -8.82
C ILE A 74 6.51 -7.31 -9.37
N LYS A 75 6.69 -8.33 -8.53
CA LYS A 75 6.54 -9.73 -8.95
C LYS A 75 5.13 -10.07 -9.44
N ALA A 76 4.11 -9.35 -8.98
CA ALA A 76 2.73 -9.52 -9.45
C ALA A 76 2.38 -8.63 -10.66
N GLY A 77 3.30 -7.78 -11.14
CA GLY A 77 3.15 -7.03 -12.38
C GLY A 77 2.45 -5.68 -12.22
N VAL A 78 2.93 -4.80 -11.33
CA VAL A 78 2.54 -3.38 -11.33
C VAL A 78 2.94 -2.68 -12.63
N LYS A 79 2.24 -1.59 -12.98
CA LYS A 79 2.58 -0.75 -14.14
C LYS A 79 3.95 -0.07 -13.95
N ASP A 80 4.65 0.20 -15.05
CA ASP A 80 5.96 0.89 -15.03
C ASP A 80 5.91 2.25 -14.32
N ALA A 81 4.82 3.01 -14.52
CA ALA A 81 4.62 4.30 -13.86
C ALA A 81 4.51 4.14 -12.32
N THR A 82 3.81 3.10 -11.86
CA THR A 82 3.67 2.76 -10.45
C THR A 82 4.99 2.32 -9.84
N GLN A 83 5.74 1.48 -10.55
CA GLN A 83 7.08 1.08 -10.13
C GLN A 83 8.01 2.30 -10.03
N ALA A 84 8.02 3.18 -11.04
CA ALA A 84 8.86 4.38 -11.05
C ALA A 84 8.51 5.33 -9.91
N HIS A 85 7.22 5.49 -9.58
CA HIS A 85 6.75 6.26 -8.43
C HIS A 85 7.29 5.66 -7.12
N PHE A 86 7.00 4.38 -6.88
CA PHE A 86 7.33 3.73 -5.61
C PHE A 86 8.82 3.44 -5.43
N THR A 87 9.62 3.43 -6.50
CA THR A 87 11.08 3.39 -6.39
C THR A 87 11.62 4.64 -5.67
N ARG A 88 10.98 5.80 -5.88
CA ARG A 88 11.47 7.09 -5.39
C ARG A 88 10.88 7.47 -4.03
N GLN A 89 9.62 7.12 -3.78
CA GLN A 89 8.86 7.57 -2.61
C GLN A 89 7.71 6.61 -2.28
N GLY A 90 6.88 6.93 -1.27
CA GLY A 90 5.63 6.19 -0.99
C GLY A 90 5.81 4.90 -0.19
N SER A 91 6.89 4.79 0.58
CA SER A 91 7.11 3.63 1.46
C SER A 91 5.99 3.52 2.51
N ASP A 92 5.47 4.64 2.99
CA ASP A 92 4.34 4.75 3.92
C ASP A 92 3.05 4.18 3.31
N SER A 93 2.70 4.58 2.09
CA SER A 93 1.56 3.99 1.37
C SER A 93 1.74 2.48 1.15
N LEU A 94 2.93 2.03 0.74
CA LEU A 94 3.21 0.60 0.57
C LEU A 94 3.18 -0.19 1.88
N TYR A 95 3.60 0.42 2.99
CA TYR A 95 3.52 -0.20 4.31
C TYR A 95 2.08 -0.57 4.66
N GLU A 96 1.11 0.24 4.29
CA GLU A 96 -0.31 -0.05 4.55
C GLU A 96 -0.85 -1.24 3.75
N LEU A 97 -0.28 -1.50 2.57
CA LEU A 97 -0.65 -2.65 1.74
C LEU A 97 -0.14 -4.00 2.29
N ARG A 98 0.64 -4.02 3.38
CA ARG A 98 1.21 -5.24 3.98
C ARG A 98 0.16 -6.31 4.29
N VAL A 99 -1.08 -5.89 4.56
CA VAL A 99 -2.19 -6.76 4.94
C VAL A 99 -2.85 -7.49 3.76
N LEU A 100 -2.53 -7.10 2.52
CA LEU A 100 -3.10 -7.61 1.28
C LEU A 100 -2.31 -8.81 0.72
N SER A 101 -2.96 -9.58 -0.17
CA SER A 101 -2.33 -10.63 -0.97
C SER A 101 -1.39 -10.04 -2.03
N GLN A 102 -0.53 -10.85 -2.66
CA GLN A 102 0.41 -10.36 -3.66
C GLN A 102 -0.28 -9.69 -4.86
N GLY A 103 -1.36 -10.31 -5.38
CA GLY A 103 -2.14 -9.74 -6.49
C GLY A 103 -2.85 -8.45 -6.08
N ASP A 104 -3.48 -8.44 -4.90
CA ASP A 104 -4.17 -7.25 -4.39
C ASP A 104 -3.20 -6.09 -4.11
N ARG A 105 -1.95 -6.38 -3.69
CA ARG A 105 -0.90 -5.35 -3.53
C ARG A 105 -0.60 -4.67 -4.85
N ALA A 106 -0.43 -5.42 -5.94
CA ALA A 106 -0.16 -4.85 -7.25
C ALA A 106 -1.36 -3.99 -7.73
N ALA A 107 -2.58 -4.53 -7.64
CA ALA A 107 -3.77 -3.80 -8.06
C ALA A 107 -3.99 -2.52 -7.25
N MET A 108 -3.86 -2.59 -5.92
CA MET A 108 -4.03 -1.44 -5.04
C MET A 108 -2.90 -0.41 -5.18
N ALA A 109 -1.67 -0.84 -5.46
CA ALA A 109 -0.56 0.08 -5.72
C ALA A 109 -0.80 0.90 -7.01
N ASP A 110 -1.23 0.24 -8.09
CA ASP A 110 -1.59 0.91 -9.33
C ASP A 110 -2.75 1.89 -9.12
N PHE A 111 -3.77 1.47 -8.38
CA PHE A 111 -4.92 2.29 -8.04
C PHE A 111 -4.51 3.53 -7.23
N ALA A 112 -3.67 3.36 -6.21
CA ALA A 112 -3.21 4.46 -5.37
C ALA A 112 -2.46 5.52 -6.17
N VAL A 113 -1.56 5.12 -7.07
CA VAL A 113 -0.82 6.06 -7.94
C VAL A 113 -1.76 6.73 -8.95
N GLN A 114 -2.67 5.97 -9.56
CA GLN A 114 -3.63 6.49 -10.53
C GLN A 114 -4.57 7.54 -9.91
N HIS A 115 -4.96 7.36 -8.66
CA HIS A 115 -5.89 8.25 -7.95
C HIS A 115 -5.20 9.29 -7.06
N GLY A 116 -3.86 9.29 -7.02
CA GLY A 116 -3.08 10.23 -6.22
C GLY A 116 -3.31 10.11 -4.71
N LEU A 117 -3.51 8.88 -4.22
CA LEU A 117 -3.81 8.63 -2.81
C LEU A 117 -2.57 8.81 -1.92
N ASP A 118 -2.75 9.50 -0.80
CA ASP A 118 -1.74 9.55 0.25
C ASP A 118 -1.79 8.30 1.16
N SER A 119 -0.86 8.20 2.10
CA SER A 119 -0.76 7.05 3.00
C SER A 119 -1.96 6.90 3.93
N ASP A 120 -2.60 8.01 4.34
CA ASP A 120 -3.76 7.98 5.22
C ASP A 120 -5.00 7.48 4.45
N GLU A 121 -5.21 7.97 3.22
CA GLU A 121 -6.24 7.45 2.32
C GLU A 121 -6.03 5.97 2.01
N VAL A 122 -4.78 5.54 1.75
CA VAL A 122 -4.48 4.12 1.51
C VAL A 122 -4.78 3.28 2.76
N ARG A 123 -4.42 3.76 3.96
CA ARG A 123 -4.72 3.07 5.23
C ARG A 123 -6.22 2.85 5.41
N ASP A 124 -7.03 3.86 5.07
CA ASP A 124 -8.48 3.78 5.25
C ASP A 124 -9.14 2.87 4.20
N LEU A 125 -8.55 2.77 3.01
CA LEU A 125 -9.11 2.04 1.87
C LEU A 125 -8.61 0.59 1.74
N VAL A 126 -7.48 0.23 2.38
CA VAL A 126 -6.92 -1.14 2.29
C VAL A 126 -7.82 -2.20 2.90
N LYS A 127 -8.54 -1.86 3.98
CA LYS A 127 -9.43 -2.78 4.68
C LYS A 127 -10.64 -3.16 3.82
N PRO A 128 -11.39 -2.22 3.20
CA PRO A 128 -12.41 -2.53 2.21
C PRO A 128 -11.96 -3.51 1.12
N VAL A 129 -10.79 -3.28 0.51
CA VAL A 129 -10.23 -4.15 -0.55
C VAL A 129 -9.98 -5.56 -0.01
N LYS A 130 -9.38 -5.67 1.17
CA LYS A 130 -9.12 -6.95 1.84
C LYS A 130 -10.40 -7.72 2.16
N GLU A 131 -11.40 -7.06 2.73
CA GLU A 131 -12.67 -7.69 3.06
C GLU A 131 -13.43 -8.14 1.81
N TYR A 132 -13.30 -7.38 0.72
CA TYR A 132 -13.90 -7.72 -0.56
C TYR A 132 -13.23 -8.91 -1.25
N SER A 133 -11.91 -9.08 -1.09
CA SER A 133 -11.18 -10.21 -1.69
C SER A 133 -11.55 -11.56 -1.08
N TYR A 134 -12.01 -11.59 0.18
CA TYR A 134 -12.53 -12.80 0.82
C TYR A 134 -13.88 -13.28 0.29
N ARG A 135 -14.59 -12.48 -0.50
CA ARG A 135 -15.88 -12.87 -1.07
C ARG A 135 -15.67 -13.86 -2.22
N LYS A 136 -16.25 -15.05 -2.06
CA LYS A 136 -16.33 -16.08 -3.11
C LYS A 136 -17.13 -15.60 -4.31
N GLU A 137 -18.24 -14.91 -4.05
CA GLU A 137 -19.12 -14.35 -5.07
C GLU A 137 -19.11 -12.82 -4.95
N LYS A 138 -18.87 -12.15 -6.08
CA LYS A 138 -18.87 -10.69 -6.12
C LYS A 138 -20.29 -10.16 -6.16
N PRO A 139 -20.60 -9.09 -5.41
CA PRO A 139 -21.90 -8.44 -5.48
C PRO A 139 -22.24 -8.03 -6.93
N PRO A 140 -23.48 -8.24 -7.38
CA PRO A 140 -23.88 -7.87 -8.73
C PRO A 140 -23.60 -6.40 -9.04
N GLY A 141 -22.92 -6.15 -10.15
CA GLY A 141 -22.56 -4.81 -10.60
C GLY A 141 -21.26 -4.26 -10.02
N PHE A 142 -20.52 -5.02 -9.21
CA PHE A 142 -19.18 -4.63 -8.74
C PHE A 142 -18.15 -5.65 -9.21
N GLY A 143 -17.08 -5.18 -9.85
CA GLY A 143 -15.98 -6.00 -10.35
C GLY A 143 -14.99 -6.42 -9.27
N ASP A 144 -13.86 -6.99 -9.70
CA ASP A 144 -12.81 -7.51 -8.82
C ASP A 144 -11.74 -6.47 -8.44
N GLY A 145 -11.74 -5.31 -9.10
CA GLY A 145 -10.75 -4.25 -8.90
C GLY A 145 -10.87 -3.54 -7.54
N PRO A 146 -9.79 -2.89 -7.08
CA PRO A 146 -9.79 -2.13 -5.82
C PRO A 146 -10.82 -0.99 -5.84
N GLY A 147 -11.02 -0.33 -6.97
CA GLY A 147 -11.98 0.77 -7.06
C GLY A 147 -13.42 0.32 -6.85
N ASP A 148 -13.81 -0.80 -7.46
CA ASP A 148 -15.14 -1.38 -7.27
C ASP A 148 -15.33 -2.00 -5.87
N ALA A 149 -14.27 -2.57 -5.28
CA ALA A 149 -14.30 -3.04 -3.89
C ALA A 149 -14.55 -1.88 -2.90
N ILE A 150 -13.86 -0.76 -3.10
CA ILE A 150 -14.04 0.47 -2.32
C ILE A 150 -15.43 1.07 -2.56
N ALA A 151 -15.88 1.15 -3.82
CA ALA A 151 -17.20 1.64 -4.16
C ALA A 151 -18.30 0.81 -3.50
N TYR A 152 -18.17 -0.52 -3.51
CA TYR A 152 -19.11 -1.42 -2.82
C TYR A 152 -19.14 -1.18 -1.31
N HIS A 153 -17.99 -0.93 -0.68
CA HIS A 153 -17.92 -0.59 0.73
C HIS A 153 -18.74 0.67 1.06
N PHE A 154 -18.51 1.76 0.31
CA PHE A 154 -19.24 3.01 0.51
C PHE A 154 -20.72 2.89 0.15
N TRP A 155 -21.06 2.15 -0.91
CA TRP A 155 -22.44 1.82 -1.28
C TRP A 155 -23.18 1.12 -0.14
N LYS A 156 -22.56 0.10 0.49
CA LYS A 156 -23.14 -0.61 1.62
C LYS A 156 -23.34 0.31 2.83
N LEU A 157 -22.35 1.15 3.14
CA LEU A 157 -22.46 2.10 4.25
C LEU A 157 -23.57 3.14 4.00
N ALA A 158 -23.68 3.66 2.78
CA ALA A 158 -24.69 4.65 2.42
C ALA A 158 -26.12 4.12 2.63
N ARG A 159 -26.37 2.84 2.34
CA ARG A 159 -27.66 2.17 2.57
C ARG A 159 -28.03 2.02 4.04
N GLN A 160 -27.08 2.13 4.95
CA GLN A 160 -27.29 1.99 6.40
C GLN A 160 -27.49 3.35 7.08
N LYS A 161 -27.54 4.45 6.32
CA LYS A 161 -27.63 5.81 6.84
C LYS A 161 -28.99 6.42 6.54
N ASP A 162 -29.71 6.76 7.60
CA ASP A 162 -30.96 7.53 7.54
C ASP A 162 -30.69 9.02 7.28
N ASP A 163 -29.59 9.54 7.82
CA ASP A 163 -29.20 10.93 7.60
C ASP A 163 -28.75 11.16 6.14
N LEU A 164 -29.45 12.07 5.48
CA LEU A 164 -29.24 12.35 4.05
C LEU A 164 -27.87 12.94 3.75
N GLN A 165 -27.27 13.68 4.67
CA GLN A 165 -25.96 14.32 4.44
C GLN A 165 -24.84 13.27 4.53
N ASP A 166 -24.83 12.46 5.59
CA ASP A 166 -23.94 11.32 5.76
C ASP A 166 -24.04 10.36 4.57
N ARG A 167 -25.27 10.03 4.18
CA ARG A 167 -25.55 9.18 3.03
C ARG A 167 -25.00 9.76 1.74
N SER A 168 -25.26 11.04 1.46
CA SER A 168 -24.77 11.73 0.25
C SER A 168 -23.24 11.75 0.19
N ARG A 169 -22.57 11.98 1.34
CA ARG A 169 -21.10 11.94 1.43
C ARG A 169 -20.56 10.55 1.07
N LEU A 170 -21.19 9.49 1.56
CA LEU A 170 -20.79 8.11 1.25
C LEU A 170 -21.04 7.77 -0.22
N ILE A 171 -22.15 8.21 -0.81
CA ILE A 171 -22.41 8.05 -2.25
C ILE A 171 -21.32 8.74 -3.08
N ALA A 172 -20.94 9.97 -2.73
CA ALA A 172 -19.88 10.69 -3.42
C ALA A 172 -18.53 9.95 -3.35
N GLN A 173 -18.20 9.37 -2.18
CA GLN A 173 -16.99 8.53 -2.04
C GLN A 173 -17.07 7.27 -2.91
N GLY A 174 -18.23 6.61 -2.97
CA GLY A 174 -18.43 5.46 -3.85
C GLY A 174 -18.23 5.80 -5.33
N LEU A 175 -18.78 6.94 -5.78
CA LEU A 175 -18.66 7.42 -7.16
C LEU A 175 -17.24 7.88 -7.53
N ARG A 176 -16.50 8.43 -6.56
CA ARG A 176 -15.09 8.82 -6.72
C ARG A 176 -14.22 7.62 -7.14
N PHE A 177 -14.49 6.45 -6.57
CA PHE A 177 -13.61 5.27 -6.69
C PHE A 177 -14.13 4.17 -7.61
N ALA A 178 -15.42 4.13 -7.93
CA ALA A 178 -15.98 3.13 -8.85
C ALA A 178 -15.23 3.14 -10.21
N GLU A 179 -14.71 1.99 -10.62
CA GLU A 179 -13.98 1.83 -11.88
C GLU A 179 -14.92 1.35 -12.98
N SER A 180 -15.83 0.43 -12.66
CA SER A 180 -16.75 -0.12 -13.66
C SER A 180 -18.01 0.73 -13.85
N PRO A 181 -18.55 0.83 -15.09
CA PRO A 181 -19.83 1.48 -15.33
C PRO A 181 -21.00 0.88 -14.51
N PRO A 182 -21.11 -0.46 -14.35
CA PRO A 182 -22.12 -1.04 -13.48
C PRO A 182 -22.00 -0.60 -12.00
N ALA A 183 -20.79 -0.47 -11.46
CA ALA A 183 -20.60 -0.06 -10.07
C ALA A 183 -21.02 1.39 -9.85
N ARG A 184 -20.70 2.27 -10.82
CA ARG A 184 -21.20 3.65 -10.85
C ARG A 184 -22.73 3.69 -10.85
N GLN A 185 -23.37 2.95 -11.75
CA GLN A 185 -24.83 2.91 -11.83
C GLN A 185 -25.49 2.41 -10.53
N GLN A 186 -24.93 1.38 -9.89
CA GLN A 186 -25.44 0.89 -8.60
C GLN A 186 -25.32 1.94 -7.50
N THR A 187 -24.26 2.75 -7.54
CA THR A 187 -24.02 3.82 -6.58
C THR A 187 -24.91 5.04 -6.83
N GLU A 188 -25.11 5.42 -8.10
CA GLU A 188 -26.00 6.52 -8.50
C GLU A 188 -27.47 6.26 -8.12
N LYS A 189 -27.94 5.02 -8.21
CA LYS A 189 -29.31 4.64 -7.82
C LYS A 189 -29.65 5.02 -6.37
N LEU A 190 -28.65 5.07 -5.49
CA LEU A 190 -28.85 5.49 -4.10
C LEU A 190 -29.25 6.96 -3.94
N LEU A 191 -29.11 7.79 -4.99
CA LEU A 191 -29.58 9.17 -4.99
C LEU A 191 -31.11 9.27 -5.10
N THR A 192 -31.75 8.26 -5.67
CA THR A 192 -33.20 8.22 -5.91
C THR A 192 -33.93 7.21 -5.03
N ASP A 193 -33.23 6.17 -4.58
CA ASP A 193 -33.80 5.10 -3.77
C ASP A 193 -33.64 5.38 -2.28
N PHE A 194 -34.62 6.02 -1.65
CA PHE A 194 -34.57 6.34 -0.21
C PHE A 194 -34.98 5.19 0.71
N THR A 195 -35.06 3.95 0.20
CA THR A 195 -35.30 2.79 1.07
C THR A 195 -34.06 2.48 1.91
N VAL A 196 -34.29 2.16 3.20
CA VAL A 196 -33.28 1.75 4.19
C VAL A 196 -33.49 0.27 4.48
#